data_AF-A0A6A3HZ60-F1
#
_entry.id   AF-A0A6A3HZ60-F1
#
_cell.length_a   1.000
_cell.length_b   1.000
_cell.length_c   1.000
_cell.angle_alpha   90.00
_cell.angle_beta   90.00
_cell.angle_gamma   90.00
#
_symmetry.space_group_name_H-M   'P 1'
#
loop_
_entity.id
_entity.type
_entity.pdbx_description
1 polymer ?
#
loop_
_entity_poly.entity_id
_entity_poly.type
_entity_poly.pdbx_seq_one_letter_code
_entity_poly.pdbx_strand_id
1 'polypeptide(L)'
;MEASVENAAFPRDALVSTGLFNIVDKGHMPLVASSLKDSPSCSCFDIQEKLKTRGWIVPAYTCSKGAEGLTAMRVVIKQNYSCQMAKMLVQDILHAVAALEQHSRLLHVLPAKTSMATNSVAVHPMPAVVKIEHSKLGSNKVGDSTTKGPRHVTHLKLCI
;
A
#
# COMPACT_ATOMS: atom_id res chain seq x y z
N MET A 1 26.85 9.02 -17.20
CA MET A 1 26.42 8.27 -16.00
C MET A 1 26.68 9.06 -14.73
N GLU A 2 27.86 9.67 -14.59
CA GLU A 2 28.28 10.44 -13.40
C GLU A 2 27.30 11.54 -12.97
N ALA A 3 26.86 12.41 -13.89
CA ALA A 3 25.92 13.50 -13.57
C ALA A 3 24.59 13.01 -12.96
N SER A 4 24.09 11.84 -13.38
CA SER A 4 22.85 11.27 -12.83
C SER A 4 23.06 10.63 -11.45
N VAL A 5 24.27 10.17 -11.14
CA VAL A 5 24.64 9.68 -9.80
C VAL A 5 24.78 10.86 -8.84
N GLU A 6 25.42 11.95 -9.28
CA GLU A 6 25.54 13.19 -8.50
C GLU A 6 24.16 13.78 -8.16
N ASN A 7 23.24 13.82 -9.14
CA ASN A 7 21.86 14.28 -8.90
C ASN A 7 21.08 13.38 -7.93
N ALA A 8 21.51 12.14 -7.72
CA ALA A 8 20.90 11.23 -6.73
C ALA A 8 21.41 11.48 -5.30
N ALA A 9 22.51 12.23 -5.12
CA ALA A 9 23.06 12.53 -3.79
C ALA A 9 22.13 13.45 -2.99
N PHE A 10 21.63 14.54 -3.59
CA PHE A 10 20.73 15.46 -2.91
C PHE A 10 19.48 14.81 -2.30
N PRO A 11 18.64 14.07 -3.06
CA PRO A 11 17.43 13.47 -2.49
C PRO A 11 17.75 12.40 -1.44
N ARG A 12 18.88 11.70 -1.56
CA ARG A 12 19.35 10.74 -0.55
C ARG A 12 19.65 11.44 0.76
N ASP A 13 20.50 12.47 0.73
CA ASP A 13 20.91 13.20 1.93
C ASP A 13 19.72 13.90 2.58
N ALA A 14 18.84 14.49 1.77
CA ALA A 14 17.63 15.13 2.25
C ALA A 14 16.69 14.13 2.96
N LEU A 15 16.46 12.95 2.40
CA LEU A 15 15.64 11.92 3.05
C LEU A 15 16.28 11.40 4.35
N VAL A 16 17.60 11.22 4.37
CA VAL A 16 18.33 10.83 5.60
C VAL A 16 18.21 11.91 6.68
N SER A 17 18.36 13.19 6.30
CA SER A 17 18.32 14.32 7.24
C SER A 17 16.99 14.45 7.97
N THR A 18 15.90 13.96 7.40
CA THR A 18 14.57 13.98 8.03
C THR A 18 14.47 13.02 9.21
N GLY A 19 15.38 12.04 9.30
CA GLY A 19 15.35 11.00 10.32
C GLY A 19 14.24 9.97 10.15
N LEU A 20 13.31 10.14 9.20
CA LEU A 20 12.15 9.26 8.97
C LEU A 20 12.45 8.08 8.03
N PHE A 21 13.47 8.20 7.19
CA PHE A 21 13.78 7.22 6.16
C PHE A 21 15.12 6.51 6.43
N ASN A 22 15.19 5.25 6.03
CA ASN A 22 16.41 4.45 5.92
C ASN A 22 16.74 4.23 4.45
N ILE A 23 17.98 4.51 4.06
CA ILE A 23 18.47 4.26 2.70
C ILE A 23 18.81 2.79 2.54
N VAL A 24 18.28 2.16 1.49
CA VAL A 24 18.40 0.72 1.23
C VAL A 24 19.43 0.43 0.13
N ASP A 25 19.81 1.42 -0.68
CA ASP A 25 20.79 1.25 -1.75
C ASP A 25 22.21 1.71 -1.36
N LYS A 26 23.21 1.29 -2.16
CA LYS A 26 24.64 1.53 -1.93
C LYS A 26 25.20 2.80 -2.61
N GLY A 27 24.38 3.60 -3.30
CA GLY A 27 24.81 4.87 -3.92
C GLY A 27 25.60 4.79 -5.23
N HIS A 28 25.83 3.60 -5.80
CA HIS A 28 26.58 3.44 -7.06
C HIS A 28 25.69 3.51 -8.32
N MET A 29 24.37 3.48 -8.15
CA MET A 29 23.41 3.57 -9.24
C MET A 29 22.70 4.93 -9.20
N PRO A 30 22.23 5.48 -10.33
CA PRO A 30 21.47 6.73 -10.38
C PRO A 30 20.02 6.49 -9.91
N LEU A 31 19.87 6.00 -8.69
CA LEU A 31 18.59 5.76 -8.03
C LEU A 31 18.74 5.99 -6.52
N VAL A 32 17.61 6.26 -5.88
CA VAL A 32 17.50 6.30 -4.43
C VAL A 32 16.43 5.31 -4.02
N ALA A 33 16.81 4.28 -3.28
CA ALA A 33 15.88 3.36 -2.63
C ALA A 33 15.84 3.70 -1.14
N SER A 34 14.64 4.00 -0.64
CA SER A 34 14.42 4.33 0.76
C SER A 34 13.28 3.52 1.34
N SER A 35 13.38 3.20 2.61
CA SER A 35 12.34 2.56 3.41
C SER A 35 11.95 3.51 4.52
N LEU A 36 10.68 3.48 4.94
CA LEU A 36 10.23 4.25 6.08
C LEU A 36 10.66 3.53 7.37
N LYS A 37 11.18 4.27 8.35
CA LYS A 37 11.41 3.73 9.71
C LYS A 37 10.08 3.42 10.37
N ASP A 38 10.07 2.49 11.32
CA ASP A 38 8.88 1.98 11.99
C ASP A 38 7.93 3.11 12.43
N SER A 39 6.91 3.33 11.61
CA SER A 39 5.85 4.31 11.83
C SER A 39 4.53 3.52 11.82
N PRO A 40 3.72 3.59 12.89
CA PRO A 40 2.44 2.90 12.92
C PRO A 40 1.37 3.61 12.07
N SER A 41 1.64 4.84 11.61
CA SER A 41 0.66 5.73 10.99
C SER A 41 0.67 5.73 9.46
N CYS A 42 1.78 5.35 8.82
CA CYS A 42 1.88 5.34 7.36
C CYS A 42 2.87 4.30 6.83
N SER A 43 2.61 3.82 5.61
CA SER A 43 3.45 2.89 4.86
C SER A 43 4.02 3.52 3.60
N CYS A 44 5.10 2.95 3.05
CA CYS A 44 5.65 3.34 1.75
C CYS A 44 4.60 3.28 0.62
N PHE A 45 3.61 2.39 0.73
CA PHE A 45 2.51 2.29 -0.23
C PHE A 45 1.55 3.49 -0.17
N ASP A 46 1.26 4.01 1.02
CA ASP A 46 0.40 5.18 1.21
C ASP A 46 1.08 6.44 0.68
N ILE A 47 2.39 6.56 0.92
CA ILE A 47 3.21 7.65 0.38
C ILE A 47 3.20 7.59 -1.14
N GLN A 48 3.40 6.40 -1.73
CA GLN A 48 3.28 6.22 -3.19
C GLN A 48 1.92 6.72 -3.71
N GLU A 49 0.82 6.39 -3.04
CA GLU A 49 -0.51 6.81 -3.49
C GLU A 49 -0.68 8.33 -3.44
N LYS A 50 -0.20 9.00 -2.38
CA LYS A 50 -0.20 10.47 -2.31
C LYS A 50 0.70 11.12 -3.35
N LEU A 51 1.84 10.53 -3.64
CA LEU A 51 2.74 11.02 -4.69
C LEU A 51 2.09 10.92 -6.08
N LYS A 52 1.32 9.86 -6.35
CA LYS A 52 0.57 9.72 -7.60
C LYS A 52 -0.41 10.86 -7.84
N THR A 53 -1.08 11.38 -6.81
CA THR A 53 -2.02 12.51 -6.96
C THR A 53 -1.32 13.81 -7.36
N ARG A 54 -0.02 13.92 -7.10
CA ARG A 54 0.84 15.05 -7.54
C ARG A 54 1.53 14.80 -8.87
N GLY A 55 1.25 13.66 -9.53
CA GLY A 55 1.85 13.29 -10.81
C GLY A 55 3.18 12.57 -10.71
N TRP A 56 3.65 12.23 -9.51
CA TRP A 56 4.88 11.45 -9.32
C TRP A 56 4.61 9.96 -9.44
N ILE A 57 5.50 9.25 -10.16
CA ILE A 57 5.47 7.79 -10.27
C ILE A 57 6.66 7.23 -9.51
N VAL A 58 6.44 6.87 -8.24
CA VAL A 58 7.46 6.29 -7.36
C VAL A 58 7.01 4.88 -6.94
N PRO A 59 7.61 3.80 -7.48
CA PRO A 59 7.23 2.44 -7.11
C PRO A 59 7.63 2.12 -5.67
N ALA A 60 6.69 1.55 -4.92
CA ALA A 60 6.89 0.92 -3.62
C ALA A 60 6.70 -0.60 -3.74
N TYR A 61 7.53 -1.36 -3.04
CA TYR A 61 7.48 -2.82 -3.02
C TYR A 61 7.88 -3.36 -1.64
N THR A 62 7.35 -4.53 -1.31
CA THR A 62 7.76 -5.29 -0.13
C THR A 62 8.95 -6.17 -0.49
N CYS A 63 9.95 -6.23 0.39
CA CYS A 63 11.10 -7.12 0.20
C CYS A 63 10.69 -8.60 0.32
N SER A 64 11.43 -9.47 -0.36
CA SER A 64 11.18 -10.92 -0.37
C SER A 64 11.76 -11.62 0.87
N LYS A 65 11.67 -12.96 0.90
CA LYS A 65 12.10 -13.83 2.00
C LYS A 65 13.42 -13.39 2.64
N GLY A 66 13.36 -13.02 3.92
CA GLY A 66 14.46 -12.48 4.71
C GLY A 66 14.21 -11.07 5.24
N ALA A 67 13.31 -10.31 4.62
CA ALA A 67 12.89 -8.97 5.07
C ALA A 67 11.41 -8.68 4.73
N GLU A 68 10.52 -9.64 4.96
CA GLU A 68 9.11 -9.59 4.54
C GLU A 68 8.29 -8.45 5.19
N GLY A 69 8.80 -7.82 6.26
CA GLY A 69 8.23 -6.62 6.87
C GLY A 69 8.76 -5.30 6.32
N LEU A 70 9.82 -5.31 5.50
CA LEU A 70 10.43 -4.10 4.97
C LEU A 70 9.75 -3.71 3.67
N THR A 71 9.18 -2.51 3.65
CA THR A 71 8.66 -1.88 2.44
C THR A 71 9.60 -0.76 2.01
N ALA A 72 9.92 -0.72 0.73
CA ALA A 72 10.83 0.28 0.16
C ALA A 72 10.22 0.95 -1.06
N MET A 73 10.50 2.23 -1.23
CA MET A 73 10.22 3.00 -2.43
C MET A 73 11.51 3.28 -3.21
N ARG A 74 11.43 3.31 -4.54
CA ARG A 74 12.59 3.52 -5.42
C ARG A 74 12.36 4.66 -6.40
N VAL A 75 13.21 5.68 -6.34
CA VAL A 75 13.25 6.79 -7.30
C VAL A 75 14.41 6.57 -8.25
N VAL A 76 14.15 6.48 -9.55
CA VAL A 76 15.20 6.37 -10.57
C VAL A 76 15.49 7.75 -11.16
N ILE A 77 16.75 8.17 -11.10
CA ILE A 77 17.21 9.48 -11.53
C ILE A 77 17.69 9.37 -12.98
N LYS A 78 16.91 9.93 -13.91
CA LYS A 78 17.24 9.97 -15.34
C LYS A 78 18.16 11.15 -15.66
N GLN A 79 18.73 11.16 -16.86
CA GLN A 79 19.62 12.24 -17.33
C GLN A 79 18.99 13.64 -17.25
N ASN A 80 17.69 13.77 -17.52
CA ASN A 80 16.97 15.05 -17.50
C ASN A 80 16.42 15.41 -16.10
N TYR A 81 16.77 14.66 -15.06
CA TYR A 81 16.31 14.92 -13.71
C TYR A 81 17.21 15.97 -13.06
N SER A 82 16.71 17.19 -12.92
CA SER A 82 17.47 18.31 -12.34
C SER A 82 17.46 18.30 -10.81
N CYS A 83 18.43 18.97 -10.20
CA CYS A 83 18.45 19.19 -8.74
C CYS A 83 17.15 19.87 -8.22
N GLN A 84 16.54 20.74 -9.03
CA GLN A 84 15.26 21.36 -8.65
C GLN A 84 14.11 20.36 -8.63
N MET A 85 14.06 19.43 -9.59
CA MET A 85 13.08 18.33 -9.55
C MET A 85 13.30 17.43 -8.33
N ALA A 86 14.56 17.21 -7.94
CA ALA A 86 14.91 16.48 -6.73
C ALA A 86 14.35 17.15 -5.47
N LYS A 87 14.53 18.47 -5.35
CA LYS A 87 13.98 19.28 -4.26
C LYS A 87 12.46 19.20 -4.19
N MET A 88 11.79 19.37 -5.33
CA MET A 88 10.32 19.27 -5.41
C MET A 88 9.83 17.89 -4.98
N LEU A 89 10.46 16.82 -5.46
CA LEU A 89 10.09 15.46 -5.07
C LEU A 89 10.23 15.24 -3.56
N VAL A 90 11.36 15.65 -2.97
CA VAL A 90 11.56 15.52 -1.52
C VAL A 90 10.51 16.30 -0.74
N GLN A 91 10.21 17.54 -1.14
CA GLN A 91 9.16 18.33 -0.51
C GLN A 91 7.80 17.63 -0.58
N ASP A 92 7.45 17.07 -1.74
CA ASP A 92 6.19 16.34 -1.92
C ASP A 92 6.12 15.04 -1.11
N ILE A 93 7.26 14.34 -0.94
CA ILE A 93 7.36 13.19 -0.02
C ILE A 93 7.05 13.63 1.42
N LEU A 94 7.66 14.72 1.89
CA LEU A 94 7.46 15.21 3.26
C LEU A 94 6.03 15.69 3.49
N HIS A 95 5.44 16.38 2.52
CA HIS A 95 4.03 16.77 2.57
C HIS A 95 3.11 15.54 2.59
N ALA A 96 3.42 14.49 1.83
CA ALA A 96 2.66 13.25 1.86
C ALA A 96 2.70 12.59 3.23
N VAL A 97 3.90 12.48 3.84
CA VAL A 97 4.06 11.92 5.19
C VAL A 97 3.28 12.74 6.22
N ALA A 98 3.44 14.06 6.24
CA ALA A 98 2.72 14.93 7.18
C ALA A 98 1.19 14.83 7.03
N ALA A 99 0.68 14.76 5.80
CA ALA A 99 -0.75 14.61 5.54
C ALA A 99 -1.28 13.25 6.01
N LEU A 100 -0.51 12.18 5.83
CA LEU A 100 -0.87 10.83 6.29
C LEU A 100 -0.85 10.73 7.81
N GLU A 101 0.15 11.32 8.47
CA GLU A 101 0.20 11.39 9.93
C GLU A 101 -0.99 12.16 10.52
N GLN A 102 -1.34 13.31 9.93
CA GLN A 102 -2.50 14.07 10.35
C GLN A 102 -3.80 13.28 10.17
N HIS A 103 -3.96 12.59 9.04
CA HIS A 103 -5.15 11.77 8.78
C HIS A 103 -5.27 10.60 9.76
N SER A 104 -4.17 9.91 10.03
CA SER A 104 -4.11 8.81 11.01
C SER A 104 -4.50 9.29 12.42
N ARG A 105 -4.00 10.46 12.85
CA ARG A 105 -4.39 11.07 14.14
C ARG A 105 -5.88 11.36 14.22
N LEU A 106 -6.48 11.90 13.15
CA LEU A 106 -7.92 12.21 13.14
C LEU A 106 -8.77 10.93 13.26
N LEU A 107 -8.38 9.85 12.59
CA LEU A 107 -9.07 8.57 12.70
C LEU A 107 -8.94 7.93 14.09
N HIS A 108 -7.79 8.08 14.76
CA HIS A 108 -7.57 7.55 16.11
C HIS A 108 -8.22 8.38 17.24
N VAL A 109 -8.45 9.69 17.03
CA VAL A 109 -9.06 10.57 18.05
C VAL A 109 -10.59 10.50 18.03
N LEU A 110 -11.21 10.05 16.94
CA LEU A 110 -12.65 9.80 16.91
C LEU A 110 -12.95 8.48 17.65
N PRO A 111 -13.70 8.49 18.77
CA PRO A 111 -14.13 7.25 19.38
C PRO A 111 -15.04 6.55 18.38
N ALA A 112 -14.61 5.38 17.90
CA ALA A 112 -15.48 4.44 17.21
C ALA A 112 -16.57 3.98 18.18
N LYS A 113 -17.63 4.77 18.33
CA LYS A 113 -18.83 4.41 19.06
C LYS A 113 -20.05 4.84 18.28
N THR A 114 -20.39 4.02 17.29
CA THR A 114 -21.78 3.78 16.92
C THR A 114 -21.93 2.29 16.61
N SER A 115 -21.94 1.48 17.67
CA SER A 115 -22.78 0.28 17.65
C SER A 115 -24.22 0.78 17.55
N MET A 116 -24.79 0.82 16.35
CA MET A 116 -26.24 0.93 16.23
C MET A 116 -26.82 -0.40 16.68
N ALA A 117 -27.18 -0.42 17.97
CA ALA A 117 -28.13 -1.36 18.52
C ALA A 117 -29.40 -1.33 17.65
N THR A 118 -29.91 -2.52 17.39
CA THR A 118 -31.15 -2.75 16.67
C THR A 118 -32.31 -2.16 17.49
N ASN A 119 -32.76 -0.95 17.16
CA ASN A 119 -34.06 -0.49 17.66
C ASN A 119 -35.15 -1.21 16.86
N SER A 120 -35.71 -2.24 17.49
CA SER A 120 -36.97 -2.85 17.11
C SER A 120 -38.07 -1.78 17.20
N VAL A 121 -38.47 -1.26 16.04
CA VAL A 121 -39.79 -0.63 15.90
C VAL A 121 -40.68 -1.69 15.28
N ALA A 122 -41.59 -2.21 16.10
CA ALA A 122 -42.68 -3.07 15.65
C ALA A 122 -43.55 -2.26 14.68
N VAL A 123 -43.47 -2.61 13.39
CA VAL A 123 -44.42 -2.17 12.37
C VAL A 123 -45.28 -3.38 12.00
N HIS A 124 -46.58 -3.18 12.16
CA HIS A 124 -47.70 -4.11 12.08
C HIS A 124 -47.60 -5.24 11.05
N PRO A 125 -48.14 -6.45 11.34
CA PRO A 125 -48.25 -7.52 10.36
C PRO A 125 -49.27 -7.18 9.26
N MET A 126 -48.80 -7.12 8.02
CA MET A 126 -49.63 -7.13 6.80
C MET A 126 -50.31 -8.50 6.65
N PRO A 127 -51.54 -8.58 6.11
CA PRO A 127 -52.32 -9.81 6.09
C PRO A 127 -51.79 -10.85 5.10
N ALA A 128 -52.05 -12.10 5.45
CA ALA A 128 -51.56 -13.32 4.82
C ALA A 128 -51.91 -13.43 3.32
N VAL A 129 -50.86 -13.61 2.50
CA VAL A 129 -50.98 -14.16 1.14
C VAL A 129 -50.84 -15.68 1.20
N VAL A 130 -51.73 -16.29 0.41
CA VAL A 130 -52.13 -17.70 0.33
C VAL A 130 -51.00 -18.67 -0.01
N LYS A 131 -51.00 -19.83 0.65
CA LYS A 131 -50.17 -21.02 0.38
C LYS A 131 -50.54 -21.64 -0.97
N ILE A 132 -49.53 -21.95 -1.79
CA ILE A 132 -49.61 -23.02 -2.79
C ILE A 132 -48.36 -23.90 -2.62
N GLU A 133 -48.59 -25.12 -2.13
CA GLU A 133 -47.63 -26.24 -2.13
C GLU A 133 -47.54 -26.83 -3.53
N HIS A 134 -46.34 -27.15 -4.01
CA HIS A 134 -46.16 -28.29 -4.91
C HIS A 134 -44.88 -29.07 -4.56
N SER A 135 -45.11 -30.37 -4.42
CA SER A 135 -44.24 -31.48 -4.04
C SER A 135 -43.15 -31.85 -5.05
N LYS A 136 -42.01 -32.37 -4.56
CA LYS A 136 -41.48 -33.76 -4.77
C LYS A 136 -39.94 -33.85 -4.81
N LEU A 137 -39.43 -34.70 -3.90
CA LEU A 137 -38.71 -35.97 -4.16
C LEU A 137 -37.36 -35.97 -4.93
N GLY A 138 -36.34 -36.59 -4.29
CA GLY A 138 -35.19 -37.24 -4.96
C GLY A 138 -33.83 -36.84 -4.33
N SER A 139 -33.31 -37.56 -3.33
CA SER A 139 -32.48 -38.79 -3.42
C SER A 139 -31.01 -38.60 -3.87
N ASN A 140 -30.12 -38.86 -2.90
CA ASN A 140 -28.90 -39.71 -2.93
C ASN A 140 -27.51 -39.25 -3.49
N LYS A 141 -26.50 -39.50 -2.62
CA LYS A 141 -25.15 -40.13 -2.85
C LYS A 141 -24.09 -39.34 -3.66
N VAL A 142 -22.76 -39.50 -3.52
CA VAL A 142 -21.77 -40.12 -2.61
C VAL A 142 -20.38 -39.69 -3.15
N GLY A 143 -19.35 -39.57 -2.30
CA GLY A 143 -17.91 -39.69 -2.65
C GLY A 143 -17.30 -38.50 -3.41
N ASP A 144 -16.00 -38.24 -3.43
CA ASP A 144 -14.81 -38.88 -2.89
C ASP A 144 -13.65 -37.86 -2.98
N SER A 145 -12.61 -38.12 -2.20
CA SER A 145 -11.29 -37.53 -2.08
C SER A 145 -10.58 -37.01 -3.35
N THR A 146 -9.67 -36.04 -3.18
CA THR A 146 -8.21 -36.26 -3.33
C THR A 146 -7.40 -34.96 -3.21
N THR A 147 -6.29 -35.10 -2.48
CA THR A 147 -5.15 -34.19 -2.32
C THR A 147 -4.39 -33.92 -3.62
N LYS A 148 -3.80 -32.72 -3.79
CA LYS A 148 -2.35 -32.49 -4.09
C LYS A 148 -2.07 -31.01 -4.43
N GLY A 149 -1.16 -30.39 -3.67
CA GLY A 149 -0.31 -29.29 -4.18
C GLY A 149 0.95 -29.86 -4.85
N PRO A 150 2.03 -29.07 -5.00
CA PRO A 150 2.11 -27.80 -5.72
C PRO A 150 3.22 -27.88 -6.80
N ARG A 151 3.19 -27.07 -7.86
CA ARG A 151 4.38 -26.82 -8.68
C ARG A 151 4.47 -25.38 -9.18
N HIS A 152 5.60 -24.77 -8.83
CA HIS A 152 6.16 -23.53 -9.34
C HIS A 152 6.17 -23.46 -10.86
N VAL A 153 5.81 -22.29 -11.41
CA VAL A 153 6.54 -21.72 -12.55
C VAL A 153 6.69 -20.22 -12.33
N THR A 154 7.96 -19.85 -12.16
CA THR A 154 8.55 -18.51 -12.23
C THR A 154 8.21 -17.80 -13.53
N HIS A 155 7.75 -16.55 -13.45
CA HIS A 155 8.14 -15.52 -14.42
C HIS A 155 8.10 -14.12 -13.78
N LEU A 156 9.17 -13.78 -13.06
CA LEU A 156 9.45 -12.42 -12.64
C LEU A 156 9.87 -11.65 -13.91
N LYS A 157 8.94 -10.96 -14.56
CA LYS A 157 9.25 -10.05 -15.66
C LYS A 157 9.79 -8.76 -15.06
N LEU A 158 11.11 -8.66 -15.04
CA LEU A 158 11.88 -7.45 -14.75
C LEU A 158 11.48 -6.37 -15.77
N CYS A 159 10.68 -5.39 -15.36
CA CYS A 159 10.48 -4.17 -16.15
C CYS A 159 11.62 -3.19 -15.84
N ILE A 160 12.45 -2.99 -16.86
CA ILE A 160 13.42 -1.91 -17.03
C ILE A 160 12.67 -0.58 -17.16
#